data_AF-A0A0F7ZFZ8-F1
#
_entry.id   AF-A0A0F7ZFZ8-F1
#
_cell.length_a   1.000
_cell.length_b   1.000
_cell.length_c   1.000
_cell.angle_alpha   90.00
_cell.angle_beta   90.00
_cell.angle_gamma   90.00
#
_symmetry.space_group_name_H-M   'P 1'
#
loop_
_entity.id
_entity.type
_entity.pdbx_description
1 polymer ?
#
loop_
_entity_poly.entity_id
_entity_poly.type
_entity_poly.pdbx_seq_one_letter_code
_entity_poly.pdbx_strand_id
1 'polypeptide(L)'
;MSAASVLSQLRSLVEKSDHLIPKLDRIYPTEEQWDTLRDLSAKLATTAKTIQQRIRALEESRADRAWKESEELRSHALACKGDILANGRLKQSPVFRRNIVTIFEGPKDSKFDTEDTRIRKATTRQRCVQIRLLSPDGIISWAIAFAPSLWAGGSMATDIFKCLLADVEPDCHPSWPLMVRETLHTLLEDEEALQNSFEYREFLKGKTSGI
;
A
#
# COMPACT_ATOMS: atom_id res chain seq x y z
N MET A 1 5.31 24.64 2.69
CA MET A 1 5.57 24.13 1.32
C MET A 1 4.90 22.77 1.19
N SER A 2 4.11 22.52 0.14
CA SER A 2 3.46 21.22 -0.08
C SER A 2 4.34 20.29 -0.92
N ALA A 3 4.11 18.98 -0.85
CA ALA A 3 4.81 18.00 -1.71
C ALA A 3 4.61 18.30 -3.21
N ALA A 4 3.40 18.72 -3.59
CA ALA A 4 3.09 19.15 -4.96
C ALA A 4 3.94 20.34 -5.41
N SER A 5 4.20 21.31 -4.51
CA SER A 5 5.08 22.44 -4.79
C SER A 5 6.52 22.00 -5.03
N VAL A 6 7.04 21.07 -4.23
CA VAL A 6 8.41 20.54 -4.39
C VAL A 6 8.55 19.75 -5.70
N LEU A 7 7.56 18.91 -6.02
CA LEU A 7 7.52 18.16 -7.28
C LEU A 7 7.51 19.09 -8.51
N SER A 8 6.70 20.15 -8.47
CA SER A 8 6.64 21.15 -9.53
C SER A 8 8.00 21.85 -9.72
N GLN A 9 8.65 22.23 -8.63
CA GLN A 9 9.98 22.86 -8.68
C GLN A 9 11.05 21.92 -9.25
N LEU A 10 11.07 20.66 -8.83
CA LEU A 10 12.02 19.67 -9.36
C LEU A 10 11.81 19.41 -10.86
N ARG A 11 10.56 19.30 -11.30
CA ARG A 11 10.24 19.18 -12.74
C ARG A 11 10.75 20.38 -13.54
N SER A 12 10.47 21.59 -13.07
CA SER A 12 10.92 22.80 -13.75
C SER A 12 12.45 22.90 -13.81
N LEU A 13 13.16 22.43 -12.77
CA LEU A 13 14.63 22.39 -12.78
C LEU A 13 15.16 21.41 -13.83
N VAL A 14 14.59 20.20 -13.90
CA VAL A 14 14.95 19.20 -14.91
C VAL A 14 14.70 19.74 -16.32
N GLU A 15 13.52 20.29 -16.58
CA GLU A 15 13.19 20.90 -17.87
C GLU A 15 14.20 21.99 -18.25
N LYS A 16 14.54 22.90 -17.32
CA LYS A 16 15.53 23.95 -17.59
C LYS A 16 16.92 23.37 -17.90
N SER A 17 17.34 22.32 -17.18
CA SER A 17 18.59 21.63 -17.48
C SER A 17 18.58 21.02 -18.88
N ASP A 18 17.50 20.35 -19.28
CA ASP A 18 17.37 19.76 -20.62
C ASP A 18 17.43 20.81 -21.74
N HIS A 19 16.84 22.00 -21.51
CA HIS A 19 16.89 23.11 -22.46
C HIS A 19 18.28 23.78 -22.58
N LEU A 20 19.14 23.63 -21.57
CA LEU A 20 20.49 24.20 -21.57
C LEU A 20 21.49 23.33 -22.34
N ILE A 21 21.33 22.01 -22.31
CA ILE A 21 22.23 21.04 -22.97
C ILE A 21 22.52 21.43 -24.44
N PRO A 22 21.53 21.61 -25.34
CA PRO A 22 21.82 21.91 -26.75
C PRO A 22 22.40 23.31 -26.98
N LYS A 23 22.38 24.19 -25.98
CA LYS A 23 22.98 25.52 -26.06
C LYS A 23 24.48 25.48 -25.77
N LEU A 24 24.96 24.48 -25.03
CA LEU A 24 26.38 24.30 -24.73
C LEU A 24 27.21 23.99 -25.98
N ASP A 25 26.60 23.36 -26.99
CA ASP A 25 27.26 23.09 -28.29
C ASP A 25 27.43 24.33 -29.17
N ARG A 26 26.83 25.46 -28.77
CA ARG A 26 26.72 26.69 -29.59
C ARG A 26 27.44 27.90 -29.00
N ILE A 27 28.22 27.72 -27.94
CA ILE A 27 28.96 28.80 -27.26
C ILE A 27 30.45 28.67 -27.52
N TYR A 28 31.15 29.81 -27.48
CA TYR A 28 32.61 29.91 -27.52
C TYR A 28 33.10 30.68 -26.29
N PRO A 29 33.15 30.04 -25.11
CA PRO A 29 33.45 30.72 -23.85
C PRO A 29 34.93 31.13 -23.76
N THR A 30 35.21 32.18 -23.00
CA THR A 30 36.56 32.51 -22.54
C THR A 30 37.03 31.53 -21.45
N GLU A 31 38.32 31.50 -21.13
CA GLU A 31 38.86 30.65 -20.05
C GLU A 31 38.16 30.88 -18.69
N GLU A 32 37.92 32.14 -18.32
CA GLU A 32 37.19 32.50 -17.08
C GLU A 32 35.74 32.00 -17.10
N GLN A 33 35.09 32.06 -18.27
CA GLN A 33 33.73 31.52 -18.44
C GLN A 33 33.73 29.99 -18.37
N TRP A 34 34.78 29.33 -18.88
CA TRP A 34 34.94 27.88 -18.74
C TRP A 34 35.10 27.45 -17.28
N ASP A 35 35.89 28.18 -16.49
CA ASP A 35 36.00 27.94 -15.04
C ASP A 35 34.65 28.09 -14.34
N THR A 36 33.91 29.14 -14.68
CA THR A 36 32.57 29.38 -14.11
C THR A 36 31.58 28.28 -14.50
N LEU A 37 31.58 27.84 -15.76
CA LEU A 37 30.74 26.74 -16.23
C LEU A 37 31.07 25.42 -15.51
N ARG A 38 32.36 25.12 -15.32
CA ARG A 38 32.81 23.95 -14.54
C ARG A 38 32.31 24.02 -13.10
N ASP A 39 32.53 25.14 -12.40
CA ASP A 39 32.08 25.32 -11.02
C ASP A 39 30.56 25.18 -10.87
N LEU A 40 29.78 25.85 -11.73
CA LEU A 40 28.32 25.76 -11.71
C LEU A 40 27.81 24.35 -12.00
N SER A 41 28.42 23.65 -12.96
CA SER A 41 28.07 22.26 -13.28
C SER A 41 28.34 21.32 -12.09
N ALA A 42 29.47 21.49 -11.41
CA ALA A 42 29.84 20.72 -10.23
C ALA A 42 28.89 21.00 -9.04
N LYS A 43 28.52 22.27 -8.82
CA LYS A 43 27.53 22.66 -7.81
C LYS A 43 26.15 22.09 -8.09
N LEU A 44 25.72 22.07 -9.35
CA LEU A 44 24.44 21.47 -9.76
C LEU A 44 24.44 19.96 -9.51
N ALA A 45 25.49 19.25 -9.91
CA ALA A 45 25.63 17.82 -9.68
C ALA A 45 25.65 17.47 -8.18
N THR A 46 26.37 18.25 -7.38
CA THR A 46 26.43 18.08 -5.92
C THR A 46 25.06 18.29 -5.30
N THR A 47 24.35 19.36 -5.69
CA THR A 47 23.01 19.67 -5.20
C THR A 47 22.00 18.57 -5.57
N ALA A 48 22.03 18.09 -6.81
CA ALA A 48 21.19 16.98 -7.25
C ALA A 48 21.44 15.70 -6.42
N LYS A 49 22.71 15.39 -6.14
CA LYS A 49 23.09 14.27 -5.27
C LYS A 49 22.57 14.45 -3.84
N THR A 50 22.69 15.65 -3.26
CA THR A 50 22.15 15.95 -1.93
C THR A 50 20.63 15.81 -1.88
N ILE A 51 19.91 16.30 -2.89
CA ILE A 51 18.45 16.13 -3.00
C ILE A 51 18.10 14.64 -3.01
N GLN A 52 18.78 13.85 -3.84
CA GLN A 52 18.58 12.40 -3.92
C GLN A 52 18.82 11.72 -2.57
N GLN A 53 19.92 12.04 -1.89
CA GLN A 53 20.24 11.49 -0.57
C GLN A 53 19.20 11.85 0.49
N ARG A 54 18.70 13.10 0.47
CA ARG A 54 17.64 13.54 1.40
C ARG A 54 16.32 12.83 1.13
N ILE A 55 15.94 12.63 -0.14
CA ILE A 55 14.74 11.87 -0.49
C ILE A 55 14.86 10.43 0.05
N ARG A 56 15.99 9.76 -0.20
CA ARG A 56 16.23 8.40 0.31
C ARG A 56 16.18 8.33 1.83
N ALA A 57 16.87 9.23 2.53
CA ALA A 57 16.86 9.25 3.99
C ALA A 57 15.44 9.49 4.57
N LEU A 58 14.61 10.29 3.88
CA LEU A 58 13.21 10.48 4.26
C LEU A 58 12.35 9.24 4.00
N GLU A 59 12.60 8.52 2.90
CA GLU A 59 11.92 7.25 2.60
C GLU A 59 12.29 6.18 3.63
N GLU A 60 13.57 6.01 3.93
CA GLU A 60 14.10 5.11 4.95
C GLU A 60 13.53 5.44 6.34
N SER A 61 13.59 6.71 6.77
CA SER A 61 13.04 7.14 8.05
C SER A 61 11.53 6.91 8.15
N ARG A 62 10.79 7.06 7.05
CA ARG A 62 9.35 6.75 7.02
C ARG A 62 9.10 5.25 7.11
N ALA A 63 9.91 4.43 6.44
CA ALA A 63 9.84 2.99 6.54
C ALA A 63 10.13 2.50 7.97
N ASP A 64 11.17 3.02 8.62
CA ASP A 64 11.52 2.69 10.01
C ASP A 64 10.40 3.07 10.99
N ARG A 65 9.84 4.28 10.83
CA ARG A 65 8.68 4.70 11.63
C ARG A 65 7.49 3.77 11.40
N ALA A 66 7.14 3.49 10.15
CA ALA A 66 6.01 2.62 9.84
C ALA A 66 6.22 1.19 10.40
N TRP A 67 7.44 0.66 10.33
CA TRP A 67 7.81 -0.63 10.91
C TRP A 67 7.59 -0.63 12.42
N LYS A 68 8.05 0.42 13.10
CA LYS A 68 7.87 0.58 14.56
C LYS A 68 6.40 0.79 14.95
N GLU A 69 5.69 1.68 14.28
CA GLU A 69 4.28 1.97 14.56
C GLU A 69 3.36 0.78 14.24
N SER A 70 3.78 -0.11 13.34
CA SER A 70 3.02 -1.33 13.01
C SER A 70 3.28 -2.52 13.95
N GLU A 71 4.25 -2.44 14.87
CA GLU A 71 4.71 -3.58 15.68
C GLU A 71 3.60 -4.25 16.49
N GLU A 72 2.74 -3.46 17.14
CA GLU A 72 1.61 -3.98 17.91
C GLU A 72 0.59 -4.71 17.02
N LEU A 73 0.32 -4.16 15.84
CA LEU A 73 -0.61 -4.74 14.87
C LEU A 73 -0.06 -6.05 14.28
N ARG A 74 1.24 -6.11 14.00
CA ARG A 74 1.90 -7.34 13.52
C ARG A 74 1.92 -8.42 14.58
N SER A 75 2.27 -8.05 15.81
CA SER A 75 2.22 -8.96 16.96
C SER A 75 0.81 -9.48 17.20
N HIS A 76 -0.20 -8.63 17.06
CA HIS A 76 -1.61 -9.02 17.11
C HIS A 76 -1.98 -10.02 16.01
N ALA A 77 -1.58 -9.76 14.76
CA ALA A 77 -1.84 -10.65 13.64
C ALA A 77 -1.24 -12.04 13.86
N LEU A 78 0.01 -12.09 14.33
CA LEU A 78 0.69 -13.34 14.67
C LEU A 78 -0.05 -14.10 15.78
N ALA A 79 -0.48 -13.39 16.82
CA ALA A 79 -1.25 -13.98 17.92
C ALA A 79 -2.61 -14.52 17.45
N CYS A 80 -3.35 -13.78 16.63
CA CYS A 80 -4.64 -14.22 16.09
C CYS A 80 -4.51 -15.46 15.20
N LYS A 81 -3.49 -15.48 14.33
CA LYS A 81 -3.17 -16.66 13.51
C LYS A 81 -2.83 -17.86 14.40
N GLY A 82 -1.93 -17.68 15.36
CA GLY A 82 -1.52 -18.73 16.30
C GLY A 82 -2.70 -19.30 17.11
N ASP A 83 -3.59 -18.44 17.61
CA ASP A 83 -4.77 -18.84 18.37
C ASP A 83 -5.74 -19.68 17.53
N ILE A 84 -5.99 -19.30 16.28
CA ILE A 84 -6.85 -20.08 15.37
C ILE A 84 -6.22 -21.43 15.04
N LEU A 85 -4.93 -21.47 14.75
CA LEU A 85 -4.23 -22.72 14.41
C LEU A 85 -4.13 -23.66 15.61
N ALA A 86 -3.94 -23.14 16.82
CA ALA A 86 -3.84 -23.94 18.04
C ALA A 86 -5.20 -24.41 18.57
N ASN A 87 -6.20 -23.52 18.58
CA ASN A 87 -7.48 -23.78 19.23
C ASN A 87 -8.61 -24.12 18.26
N GLY A 88 -8.40 -23.97 16.96
CA GLY A 88 -9.40 -24.26 15.91
C GLY A 88 -10.61 -23.31 15.93
N ARG A 89 -10.52 -22.16 16.61
CA ARG A 89 -11.67 -21.26 16.86
C ARG A 89 -11.46 -19.88 16.28
N LEU A 90 -12.40 -19.45 15.45
CA LEU A 90 -12.48 -18.10 14.92
C LEU A 90 -13.19 -17.16 15.92
N LYS A 91 -12.47 -16.71 16.97
CA LYS A 91 -13.05 -15.88 18.06
C LYS A 91 -13.80 -14.64 17.56
N GLN A 92 -13.30 -14.03 16.48
CA GLN A 92 -13.87 -12.83 15.88
C GLN A 92 -14.54 -13.12 14.53
N SER A 93 -15.36 -14.19 14.46
CA SER A 93 -16.08 -14.58 13.23
C SER A 93 -16.83 -13.42 12.54
N PRO A 94 -17.56 -12.53 13.26
CA PRO A 94 -18.20 -11.38 12.63
C PRO A 94 -17.22 -10.41 11.95
N VAL A 95 -16.03 -10.22 12.54
CA VAL A 95 -14.97 -9.36 11.98
C VAL A 95 -14.38 -10.00 10.74
N PHE A 96 -14.07 -11.31 10.80
CA PHE A 96 -13.58 -12.07 9.66
C PHE A 96 -14.55 -11.98 8.47
N ARG A 97 -15.84 -12.25 8.71
CA ARG A 97 -16.88 -12.15 7.68
C ARG A 97 -16.94 -10.75 7.08
N ARG A 98 -16.98 -9.71 7.91
CA ARG A 98 -17.04 -8.33 7.44
C ARG A 98 -15.79 -7.94 6.65
N ASN A 99 -14.61 -8.43 7.03
CA ASN A 99 -13.38 -8.22 6.26
C ASN A 99 -13.50 -8.83 4.88
N ILE A 100 -13.88 -10.11 4.77
CA ILE A 100 -14.02 -10.79 3.49
C ILE A 100 -15.00 -10.02 2.58
N VAL A 101 -16.18 -9.68 3.08
CA VAL A 101 -17.15 -8.88 2.31
C VAL A 101 -16.54 -7.54 1.89
N THR A 102 -15.91 -6.81 2.81
CA THR A 102 -15.30 -5.50 2.50
C THR A 102 -14.17 -5.60 1.46
N ILE A 103 -13.35 -6.65 1.50
CA ILE A 103 -12.23 -6.86 0.58
C ILE A 103 -12.73 -7.10 -0.85
N PHE A 104 -13.76 -7.94 -1.02
CA PHE A 104 -14.23 -8.35 -2.34
C PHE A 104 -15.34 -7.47 -2.92
N GLU A 105 -16.18 -6.86 -2.08
CA GLU A 105 -17.24 -5.94 -2.51
C GLU A 105 -16.76 -4.48 -2.55
N GLY A 106 -15.92 -4.09 -1.58
CA GLY A 106 -15.52 -2.70 -1.38
C GLY A 106 -16.62 -1.80 -0.82
N PRO A 107 -16.32 -0.51 -0.58
CA PRO A 107 -17.30 0.44 -0.06
C PRO A 107 -18.30 0.89 -1.15
N LYS A 108 -19.60 0.87 -0.79
CA LYS A 108 -20.71 1.35 -1.62
C LYS A 108 -20.75 2.87 -1.65
N ASP A 109 -20.94 3.46 -2.83
CA ASP A 109 -21.15 4.91 -2.96
C ASP A 109 -22.57 5.31 -2.55
N SER A 110 -22.69 6.53 -2.01
CA SER A 110 -23.97 7.17 -1.72
C SER A 110 -23.98 8.56 -2.34
N LYS A 111 -25.14 8.96 -2.88
CA LYS A 111 -25.35 10.33 -3.38
C LYS A 111 -25.19 11.38 -2.28
N PHE A 112 -25.31 10.97 -1.02
CA PHE A 112 -25.15 11.82 0.16
C PHE A 112 -23.74 11.81 0.74
N ASP A 113 -22.78 11.14 0.10
CA ASP A 113 -21.40 11.15 0.56
C ASP A 113 -20.80 12.55 0.45
N THR A 114 -20.25 13.01 1.56
CA THR A 114 -19.37 14.19 1.59
C THR A 114 -18.09 13.93 0.82
N GLU A 115 -17.38 14.99 0.43
CA GLU A 115 -16.10 14.85 -0.28
C GLU A 115 -15.08 14.03 0.52
N ASP A 116 -14.97 14.29 1.83
CA ASP A 116 -14.11 13.49 2.72
C ASP A 116 -14.51 12.01 2.73
N THR A 117 -15.82 11.71 2.75
CA THR A 117 -16.32 10.33 2.68
C THR A 117 -15.93 9.66 1.37
N ARG A 118 -16.03 10.37 0.24
CA ARG A 118 -15.63 9.84 -1.08
C ARG A 118 -14.14 9.56 -1.13
N ILE A 119 -13.29 10.44 -0.59
CA ILE A 119 -11.84 10.24 -0.50
C ILE A 119 -11.50 9.00 0.34
N ARG A 120 -12.16 8.82 1.49
CA ARG A 120 -11.99 7.62 2.33
C ARG A 120 -12.42 6.36 1.59
N LYS A 121 -13.57 6.36 0.90
CA LYS A 121 -14.04 5.21 0.11
C LYS A 121 -13.08 4.88 -1.04
N ALA A 122 -12.56 5.89 -1.75
CA ALA A 122 -11.56 5.69 -2.79
C ALA A 122 -10.29 5.04 -2.23
N THR A 123 -9.82 5.51 -1.07
CA THR A 123 -8.65 4.93 -0.38
C THR A 123 -8.93 3.48 0.06
N THR A 124 -10.10 3.21 0.64
CA THR A 124 -10.49 1.84 1.01
C THR A 124 -10.54 0.92 -0.21
N ARG A 125 -11.09 1.36 -1.35
CA ARG A 125 -11.08 0.56 -2.60
C ARG A 125 -9.68 0.21 -3.04
N GLN A 126 -8.77 1.17 -3.02
CA GLN A 126 -7.37 0.92 -3.39
C GLN A 126 -6.74 -0.12 -2.46
N ARG A 127 -7.01 -0.04 -1.15
CA ARG A 127 -6.56 -1.05 -0.17
C ARG A 127 -7.16 -2.42 -0.42
N CYS A 128 -8.45 -2.51 -0.73
CA CYS A 128 -9.10 -3.78 -1.09
C CYS A 128 -8.44 -4.43 -2.31
N VAL A 129 -8.10 -3.65 -3.34
CA VAL A 129 -7.34 -4.15 -4.50
C VAL A 129 -5.98 -4.69 -4.05
N GLN A 130 -5.24 -3.97 -3.21
CA GLN A 130 -3.93 -4.40 -2.74
C GLN A 130 -3.99 -5.67 -1.89
N ILE A 131 -5.00 -5.81 -1.02
CA ILE A 131 -5.21 -7.03 -0.22
C ILE A 131 -5.53 -8.23 -1.11
N ARG A 132 -6.31 -8.04 -2.17
CA ARG A 132 -6.63 -9.13 -3.13
C ARG A 132 -5.43 -9.62 -3.94
N LEU A 133 -4.30 -8.91 -3.93
CA LEU A 133 -3.04 -9.35 -4.55
C LEU A 133 -2.22 -10.28 -3.65
N LEU A 134 -2.58 -10.43 -2.37
CA LEU A 134 -1.98 -11.42 -1.47
C LEU A 134 -2.32 -12.85 -1.91
N SER A 135 -1.61 -13.83 -1.36
CA SER A 135 -2.07 -15.22 -1.51
C SER A 135 -3.42 -15.43 -0.79
N PRO A 136 -4.15 -16.51 -1.10
CA PRO A 136 -5.35 -16.85 -0.35
C PRO A 136 -5.11 -16.93 1.17
N ASP A 137 -3.95 -17.43 1.59
CA ASP A 137 -3.58 -17.50 3.01
C ASP A 137 -3.26 -16.13 3.60
N GLY A 138 -2.67 -15.23 2.81
CA GLY A 138 -2.46 -13.83 3.17
C GLY A 138 -3.78 -13.08 3.37
N ILE A 139 -4.75 -13.27 2.46
CA ILE A 139 -6.11 -12.70 2.58
C ILE A 139 -6.81 -13.21 3.85
N ILE A 140 -6.73 -14.52 4.13
CA ILE A 140 -7.31 -15.12 5.33
C ILE A 140 -6.64 -14.54 6.59
N SER A 141 -5.31 -14.48 6.61
CA SER A 141 -4.52 -13.92 7.72
C SER A 141 -4.89 -12.47 7.98
N TRP A 142 -5.01 -11.66 6.92
CA TRP A 142 -5.48 -10.27 7.01
C TRP A 142 -6.89 -10.17 7.59
N ALA A 143 -7.82 -10.97 7.06
CA ALA A 143 -9.23 -10.93 7.46
C ALA A 143 -9.44 -11.36 8.92
N ILE A 144 -8.57 -12.23 9.45
CA ILE A 144 -8.55 -12.64 10.84
C ILE A 144 -8.02 -11.51 11.74
N ALA A 145 -6.94 -10.86 11.33
CA ALA A 145 -6.16 -9.98 12.19
C ALA A 145 -6.69 -8.54 12.28
N PHE A 146 -7.16 -7.97 11.16
CA PHE A 146 -7.35 -6.53 11.06
C PHE A 146 -8.80 -6.18 10.74
N ALA A 147 -9.57 -5.72 11.73
CA ALA A 147 -10.94 -5.24 11.48
C ALA A 147 -10.96 -4.08 10.45
N PRO A 148 -12.00 -3.96 9.59
CA PRO A 148 -12.07 -2.89 8.59
C PRO A 148 -11.93 -1.49 9.18
N SER A 149 -12.41 -1.27 10.40
CA SER A 149 -12.28 0.01 11.10
C SER A 149 -10.83 0.42 11.36
N LEU A 150 -9.89 -0.53 11.38
CA LEU A 150 -8.46 -0.27 11.58
C LEU A 150 -7.78 0.13 10.27
N TRP A 151 -8.10 -0.51 9.15
CA TRP A 151 -7.36 -0.34 7.90
C TRP A 151 -8.11 0.39 6.78
N ALA A 152 -9.40 0.70 6.93
CA ALA A 152 -10.13 1.49 5.95
C ALA A 152 -9.53 2.90 5.76
N GLY A 153 -9.92 3.56 4.66
CA GLY A 153 -9.49 4.91 4.33
C GLY A 153 -9.78 5.89 5.46
N GLY A 154 -8.77 6.63 5.88
CA GLY A 154 -8.83 7.56 7.01
C GLY A 154 -8.47 6.97 8.38
N SER A 155 -8.39 5.65 8.53
CA SER A 155 -8.08 5.01 9.83
C SER A 155 -6.59 4.76 10.06
N MET A 156 -5.87 4.38 9.00
CA MET A 156 -4.45 4.00 9.07
C MET A 156 -3.65 4.77 8.03
N ALA A 157 -2.42 5.15 8.38
CA ALA A 157 -1.49 5.74 7.43
C ALA A 157 -1.08 4.74 6.33
N THR A 158 -0.82 5.23 5.11
CA THR A 158 -0.60 4.37 3.94
C THR A 158 0.69 3.56 4.03
N ASP A 159 1.71 4.11 4.67
CA ASP A 159 2.98 3.42 4.95
C ASP A 159 2.80 2.29 5.96
N ILE A 160 2.06 2.50 7.06
CA ILE A 160 1.72 1.45 8.02
C ILE A 160 0.93 0.33 7.32
N PHE A 161 -0.08 0.69 6.51
CA PHE A 161 -0.85 -0.28 5.74
C PHE A 161 0.05 -1.13 4.84
N LYS A 162 0.97 -0.52 4.10
CA LYS A 162 1.92 -1.24 3.24
C LYS A 162 2.88 -2.12 4.03
N CYS A 163 3.31 -1.66 5.21
CA CYS A 163 4.14 -2.44 6.12
C CYS A 163 3.41 -3.72 6.58
N LEU A 164 2.17 -3.60 7.03
CA LEU A 164 1.34 -4.74 7.41
C LEU A 164 1.06 -5.68 6.22
N LEU A 165 0.79 -5.11 5.05
CA LEU A 165 0.51 -5.88 3.83
C LEU A 165 1.72 -6.75 3.44
N ALA A 166 2.94 -6.25 3.62
CA ALA A 166 4.16 -7.01 3.33
C ALA A 166 4.46 -8.09 4.39
N ASP A 167 4.04 -7.89 5.64
CA ASP A 167 4.35 -8.76 6.78
C ASP A 167 3.29 -9.85 7.02
N VAL A 168 2.05 -9.64 6.58
CA VAL A 168 0.93 -10.58 6.83
C VAL A 168 1.04 -11.88 6.04
N GLU A 169 1.84 -11.89 4.96
CA GLU A 169 1.98 -13.03 4.07
C GLU A 169 2.68 -14.18 4.82
N PRO A 170 2.06 -15.36 4.92
CA PRO A 170 2.63 -16.44 5.69
C PRO A 170 3.80 -17.11 4.94
N ASP A 171 4.93 -17.32 5.63
CA ASP A 171 6.10 -18.02 5.09
C ASP A 171 5.80 -19.46 4.61
N CYS A 172 4.74 -20.06 5.16
CA CYS A 172 4.28 -21.40 4.83
C CYS A 172 2.75 -21.45 4.76
N HIS A 173 2.21 -22.34 3.93
CA HIS A 173 0.77 -22.57 3.80
C HIS A 173 0.18 -23.12 5.12
N PRO A 174 -0.60 -22.33 5.87
CA PRO A 174 -1.16 -22.78 7.14
C PRO A 174 -2.27 -23.81 6.91
N SER A 175 -2.30 -24.84 7.74
CA SER A 175 -3.44 -25.78 7.78
C SER A 175 -4.63 -25.12 8.47
N TRP A 176 -5.35 -24.24 7.76
CA TRP A 176 -6.50 -23.53 8.32
C TRP A 176 -7.58 -24.51 8.82
N PRO A 177 -8.17 -24.27 10.00
CA PRO A 177 -9.28 -25.08 10.50
C PRO A 177 -10.47 -25.09 9.53
N LEU A 178 -11.21 -26.20 9.49
CA LEU A 178 -12.37 -26.38 8.61
C LEU A 178 -13.39 -25.22 8.73
N MET A 179 -13.59 -24.70 9.94
CA MET A 179 -14.46 -23.56 10.21
C MET A 179 -14.15 -22.32 9.34
N VAL A 180 -12.87 -22.07 9.00
CA VAL A 180 -12.49 -20.96 8.12
C VAL A 180 -13.06 -21.21 6.72
N ARG A 181 -12.83 -22.41 6.18
CA ARG A 181 -13.34 -22.81 4.86
C ARG A 181 -14.86 -22.81 4.83
N GLU A 182 -15.51 -23.36 5.85
CA GLU A 182 -16.98 -23.38 5.98
C GLU A 182 -17.53 -21.95 5.98
N THR A 183 -16.96 -21.06 6.80
CA THR A 183 -17.38 -19.64 6.86
C THR A 183 -17.25 -18.96 5.49
N LEU A 184 -16.17 -19.23 4.76
CA LEU A 184 -15.96 -18.69 3.42
C LEU A 184 -16.99 -19.22 2.40
N HIS A 185 -17.36 -20.50 2.46
CA HIS A 185 -18.40 -21.04 1.57
C HIS A 185 -19.79 -20.52 1.95
N THR A 186 -20.11 -20.41 3.24
CA THR A 186 -21.37 -19.82 3.70
C THR A 186 -21.49 -18.35 3.27
N LEU A 187 -20.41 -17.58 3.26
CA LEU A 187 -20.42 -16.21 2.73
C LEU A 187 -20.76 -16.16 1.23
N LEU A 188 -20.33 -17.14 0.44
CA LEU A 188 -20.74 -17.24 -0.95
C LEU A 188 -22.24 -17.48 -1.08
N GLU A 189 -22.86 -18.22 -0.16
CA GLU A 189 -24.29 -18.50 -0.18
C GLU A 189 -25.13 -17.31 0.33
N ASP A 190 -24.67 -16.64 1.38
CA ASP A 190 -25.42 -15.59 2.08
C ASP A 190 -25.29 -14.19 1.43
N GLU A 191 -24.17 -13.88 0.79
CA GLU A 191 -23.86 -12.52 0.34
C GLU A 191 -23.96 -12.41 -1.18
N GLU A 192 -25.03 -11.78 -1.68
CA GLU A 192 -25.31 -11.58 -3.12
C GLU A 192 -24.13 -10.91 -3.86
N ALA A 193 -23.44 -9.98 -3.20
CA ALA A 193 -22.27 -9.32 -3.78
C ALA A 193 -21.10 -10.30 -4.02
N LEU A 194 -20.91 -11.28 -3.13
CA LEU A 194 -19.88 -12.30 -3.25
C LEU A 194 -20.26 -13.38 -4.26
N GLN A 195 -21.55 -13.73 -4.36
CA GLN A 195 -22.06 -14.63 -5.39
C GLN A 195 -21.65 -14.16 -6.79
N ASN A 196 -21.76 -12.86 -7.04
CA ASN A 196 -21.45 -12.24 -8.33
C ASN A 196 -19.96 -11.91 -8.52
N SER A 197 -19.12 -12.12 -7.50
CA SER A 197 -17.69 -11.82 -7.56
C SER A 197 -16.89 -12.98 -8.14
N PHE A 198 -16.40 -12.82 -9.37
CA PHE A 198 -15.49 -13.79 -10.00
C PHE A 198 -14.20 -13.96 -9.18
N GLU A 199 -13.62 -12.86 -8.71
CA GLU A 199 -12.40 -12.87 -7.90
C GLU A 199 -12.58 -13.66 -6.60
N TYR A 200 -13.75 -13.55 -5.96
CA TYR A 200 -14.03 -14.33 -4.75
C TYR A 200 -14.12 -15.83 -5.03
N ARG A 201 -14.76 -16.22 -6.14
CA ARG A 201 -14.82 -17.63 -6.55
C ARG A 201 -13.44 -18.21 -6.88
N GLU A 202 -12.55 -17.42 -7.48
CA GLU A 202 -11.17 -17.83 -7.75
C GLU A 202 -10.34 -17.95 -6.46
N PHE A 203 -10.52 -17.00 -5.53
CA PHE A 203 -9.96 -17.06 -4.19
C PHE A 203 -10.34 -18.37 -3.45
N LEU A 204 -11.62 -18.78 -3.49
CA LEU A 204 -12.06 -20.04 -2.86
C LEU A 204 -11.44 -21.30 -3.48
N LYS A 205 -11.07 -21.26 -4.76
CA LYS A 205 -10.39 -22.37 -5.46
C LYS A 205 -8.90 -22.44 -5.16
N GLY A 206 -8.33 -21.45 -4.45
CA GLY A 206 -6.91 -21.36 -4.17
C GLY A 206 -6.06 -20.98 -5.39
N LYS A 207 -6.66 -20.36 -6.42
CA LYS A 207 -5.95 -19.86 -7.59
C LYS A 207 -6.15 -18.35 -7.66
N THR A 208 -5.14 -17.55 -7.36
CA THR A 208 -5.12 -16.16 -7.81
C THR A 208 -4.28 -16.07 -9.07
N SER A 209 -4.92 -15.59 -10.13
CA SER A 209 -4.35 -15.33 -11.45
C SER A 209 -3.13 -14.42 -11.33
N GLY A 210 -1.94 -14.99 -11.52
CA GLY A 210 -0.77 -14.21 -11.89
C GLY A 210 -0.99 -13.64 -13.28
N ILE A 211 -1.04 -12.32 -13.37
CA ILE A 211 -0.71 -11.59 -14.60
C ILE A 211 0.76 -11.18 -14.48
#